data_AF-A0A948L832-F1
#
_entry.id   AF-A0A948L832-F1
#
_cell.length_a   1.000
_cell.length_b   1.000
_cell.length_c   1.000
_cell.angle_alpha   90.00
_cell.angle_beta   90.00
_cell.angle_gamma   90.00
#
_symmetry.space_group_name_H-M   'P 1'
#
loop_
_entity.id
_entity.type
_entity.pdbx_description
1 polymer ?
#
loop_
_entity_poly.entity_id
_entity_poly.type
_entity_poly.pdbx_seq_one_letter_code
_entity_poly.pdbx_strand_id
1 'polypeptide(L)'
;MTLDDLKRLFTRQTLFRLDAILSPKLVPILYALGLAGILLWAISHLFWSFGFGFGTGLWGLLEIAVFGLLSLVGLRIACEALLVWFKAHESSGETVNRSRYSASLLDEVREAIRDLAEEGEDADYAEAEEYITPATEPAPYVTPATPATPEPPRAPATTSGEVFKPRRTAKRTPPPKV
;
A
#
# COMPACT_ATOMS: atom_id res chain seq x y z
N MET A 1 20.15 -21.20 22.57
CA MET A 1 19.18 -20.08 22.53
C MET A 1 18.04 -20.44 23.46
N THR A 2 17.76 -19.59 24.45
CA THR A 2 16.71 -19.83 25.45
C THR A 2 15.34 -19.47 24.86
N LEU A 3 14.28 -20.13 25.29
CA LEU A 3 12.91 -19.89 24.81
C LEU A 3 12.48 -18.43 25.02
N ASP A 4 13.01 -17.77 26.05
CA ASP A 4 12.78 -16.36 26.33
C ASP A 4 13.39 -15.44 25.28
N ASP A 5 14.55 -15.77 24.70
CA ASP A 5 15.14 -14.99 23.61
C ASP A 5 14.36 -15.16 22.31
N LEU A 6 13.85 -16.36 22.02
CA LEU A 6 12.92 -16.57 20.91
C LEU A 6 11.66 -15.72 21.14
N LYS A 7 11.07 -15.82 22.34
CA LYS A 7 9.90 -15.02 22.70
C LYS A 7 10.22 -13.53 22.54
N ARG A 8 11.37 -13.04 22.97
CA ARG A 8 11.74 -11.62 22.90
C ARG A 8 12.04 -11.15 21.47
N LEU A 9 12.66 -12.00 20.65
CA LEU A 9 12.91 -11.76 19.21
C LEU A 9 11.62 -11.75 18.40
N PHE A 10 10.71 -12.70 18.63
CA PHE A 10 9.39 -12.68 18.02
C PHE A 10 8.58 -11.47 18.54
N THR A 11 8.59 -11.16 19.84
CA THR A 11 7.61 -10.19 20.38
C THR A 11 7.87 -8.71 20.05
N ARG A 12 9.09 -8.24 19.73
CA ARG A 12 9.36 -6.77 19.78
C ARG A 12 9.75 -6.02 18.51
N GLN A 13 10.48 -6.61 17.56
CA GLN A 13 11.11 -5.78 16.52
C GLN A 13 11.12 -6.39 15.13
N THR A 14 11.02 -7.72 15.03
CA THR A 14 10.95 -8.43 13.75
C THR A 14 9.52 -8.79 13.37
N LEU A 15 8.63 -9.09 14.32
CA LEU A 15 7.20 -9.32 13.99
C LEU A 15 6.55 -8.08 13.38
N PHE A 16 6.74 -6.87 13.89
CA PHE A 16 6.08 -5.69 13.29
C PHE A 16 6.52 -5.35 11.86
N ARG A 17 7.74 -5.73 11.46
CA ARG A 17 8.30 -5.49 10.11
C ARG A 17 8.06 -6.66 9.16
N LEU A 18 8.01 -7.89 9.68
CA LEU A 18 7.63 -9.07 8.92
C LEU A 18 6.11 -9.11 8.73
N ASP A 19 5.30 -8.77 9.72
CA ASP A 19 3.84 -8.85 9.67
C ASP A 19 3.25 -8.01 8.51
N ALA A 20 3.76 -6.78 8.32
CA ALA A 20 3.34 -5.90 7.23
C ALA A 20 3.70 -6.41 5.81
N ILE A 21 4.74 -7.24 5.67
CA ILE A 21 5.24 -7.74 4.36
C ILE A 21 4.87 -9.22 4.13
N LEU A 22 4.73 -9.98 5.21
CA LEU A 22 4.45 -11.41 5.23
C LEU A 22 2.94 -11.67 5.20
N SER A 23 2.10 -10.74 5.69
CA SER A 23 0.63 -10.83 5.70
C SER A 23 0.02 -11.34 4.37
N PRO A 24 0.34 -10.81 3.17
CA PRO A 24 -0.28 -11.29 1.92
C PRO A 24 0.20 -12.69 1.49
N LYS A 25 1.35 -13.16 1.99
CA LYS A 25 1.97 -14.45 1.58
C LYS A 25 1.89 -15.53 2.67
N LEU A 26 1.64 -15.18 3.92
CA LEU A 26 1.67 -16.11 5.05
C LEU A 26 0.47 -17.07 5.01
N VAL A 27 -0.72 -16.55 4.70
CA VAL A 27 -1.96 -17.35 4.67
C VAL A 27 -1.90 -18.50 3.66
N PRO A 28 -1.50 -18.30 2.39
CA PRO A 28 -1.36 -19.44 1.48
C PRO A 28 -0.27 -20.43 1.89
N ILE A 29 0.84 -19.98 2.49
CA ILE A 29 1.90 -20.86 3.00
C ILE A 29 1.40 -21.70 4.18
N LEU A 30 0.72 -21.08 5.15
CA LEU A 30 0.12 -21.79 6.29
C LEU A 30 -0.97 -22.75 5.84
N TYR A 31 -1.77 -22.39 4.85
CA TYR A 31 -2.77 -23.29 4.29
C TYR A 31 -2.14 -24.54 3.66
N ALA A 32 -1.09 -24.36 2.85
CA ALA A 32 -0.35 -25.47 2.26
C ALA A 32 0.32 -26.34 3.32
N LEU A 33 0.93 -25.73 4.35
CA LEU A 33 1.55 -26.43 5.46
C LEU A 33 0.53 -27.21 6.29
N GLY A 34 -0.63 -26.60 6.57
CA GLY A 34 -1.73 -27.24 7.28
C GLY A 34 -2.30 -28.42 6.51
N LEU A 35 -2.50 -28.27 5.19
CA LEU A 35 -2.90 -29.38 4.32
C LEU A 35 -1.88 -30.51 4.33
N ALA A 36 -0.58 -30.20 4.22
CA ALA A 36 0.48 -31.20 4.30
C ALA A 36 0.48 -31.91 5.66
N GLY A 37 0.27 -31.16 6.75
CA GLY A 37 0.17 -31.72 8.09
C GLY A 37 -1.01 -32.69 8.25
N ILE A 38 -2.19 -32.30 7.78
CA ILE A 38 -3.40 -33.16 7.79
C ILE A 38 -3.17 -34.41 6.94
N LEU A 39 -2.57 -34.26 5.77
CA LEU A 39 -2.26 -35.39 4.88
C LEU A 39 -1.29 -36.38 5.54
N LEU A 40 -0.18 -35.88 6.09
CA LEU A 40 0.81 -36.72 6.77
C LEU A 40 0.21 -37.39 8.01
N TRP A 41 -0.61 -36.67 8.78
CA TRP A 41 -1.34 -37.23 9.91
C TRP A 41 -2.27 -38.37 9.46
N ALA A 42 -3.08 -38.16 8.43
CA ALA A 42 -4.02 -39.17 7.93
C ALA A 42 -3.29 -40.44 7.46
N ILE A 43 -2.17 -40.29 6.74
CA ILE A 43 -1.35 -41.42 6.29
C ILE A 43 -0.76 -42.15 7.49
N SER A 44 -0.15 -41.43 8.44
CA SER A 44 0.43 -42.02 9.65
C SER A 44 -0.62 -42.76 10.48
N HIS A 45 -1.81 -42.17 10.64
CA HIS A 45 -2.92 -42.75 11.40
C HIS A 45 -3.47 -44.00 10.73
N LEU A 46 -3.53 -44.01 9.40
CA LEU A 46 -3.97 -45.18 8.62
C LEU A 46 -3.05 -46.38 8.87
N PHE A 47 -1.74 -46.20 8.70
CA PHE A 47 -0.77 -47.28 8.91
C PHE A 47 -0.72 -47.72 10.37
N TRP A 48 -0.82 -46.78 11.32
CA TRP A 48 -0.90 -47.09 12.74
C TRP A 48 -2.13 -47.94 13.04
N SER A 49 -3.32 -47.49 12.66
CA SER A 49 -4.59 -48.17 12.93
C SER A 49 -4.67 -49.57 12.30
N PHE A 50 -4.18 -49.74 11.07
CA PHE A 50 -4.10 -51.05 10.42
C PHE A 50 -3.02 -51.96 11.02
N GLY A 51 -1.96 -51.38 11.60
CA GLY A 51 -0.91 -52.13 12.30
C GLY A 51 -1.40 -52.88 13.55
N PHE A 52 -2.44 -52.37 14.23
CA PHE A 52 -3.05 -53.03 15.38
C PHE A 52 -4.09 -54.10 15.01
N GLY A 53 -4.54 -54.15 13.75
CA GLY A 53 -5.51 -55.12 13.26
C GLY A 53 -6.42 -54.59 12.15
N PHE A 54 -7.14 -55.51 11.50
CA PHE A 54 -8.04 -55.16 10.40
C PHE A 54 -9.28 -54.37 10.85
N GLY A 55 -9.91 -54.77 11.96
CA GLY A 55 -11.08 -54.07 12.51
C GLY A 55 -10.76 -52.66 13.02
N THR A 56 -9.59 -52.48 13.65
CA THR A 56 -9.10 -51.17 14.07
C THR A 56 -8.73 -50.30 12.88
N GLY A 57 -8.20 -50.88 11.80
CA GLY A 57 -7.97 -50.17 10.54
C GLY A 57 -9.26 -49.64 9.92
N LEU A 58 -10.33 -50.43 9.91
CA LEU A 58 -11.64 -50.01 9.39
C LEU A 58 -12.24 -48.86 10.22
N TRP A 59 -12.13 -48.94 11.55
CA TRP A 59 -12.51 -47.84 12.46
C TRP A 59 -11.63 -46.60 12.25
N GLY A 60 -10.33 -46.78 12.07
CA GLY A 60 -9.38 -45.70 11.77
C GLY A 60 -9.70 -44.98 10.46
N LEU A 61 -10.27 -45.66 9.47
CA LEU A 61 -10.73 -45.03 8.23
C LEU A 61 -11.90 -44.06 8.49
N LEU A 62 -12.86 -44.47 9.33
CA LEU A 62 -13.96 -43.61 9.77
C LEU A 62 -13.45 -42.42 10.59
N GLU A 63 -12.46 -42.65 11.46
CA GLU A 63 -11.81 -41.61 12.25
C GLU A 63 -11.12 -40.58 11.36
N ILE A 64 -10.33 -41.02 10.36
CA ILE A 64 -9.71 -40.12 9.38
C ILE A 64 -10.78 -39.35 8.62
N ALA A 65 -11.90 -39.97 8.24
CA ALA A 65 -12.97 -39.26 7.56
C ALA A 65 -13.57 -38.14 8.42
N VAL A 66 -13.87 -38.41 9.70
CA VAL A 66 -14.49 -37.44 10.60
C VAL A 66 -13.48 -36.37 11.05
N PHE A 67 -12.34 -36.78 11.62
CA PHE A 67 -11.33 -35.85 12.15
C PHE A 67 -10.51 -35.20 11.04
N GLY A 68 -10.30 -35.86 9.90
CA GLY A 68 -9.71 -35.26 8.71
C GLY A 68 -10.59 -34.15 8.14
N LEU A 69 -11.91 -34.37 8.05
CA LEU A 69 -12.83 -33.33 7.60
C LEU A 69 -12.95 -32.21 8.64
N LEU A 70 -13.03 -32.54 9.93
CA LEU A 70 -13.04 -31.55 11.01
C LEU A 70 -11.76 -30.70 11.01
N SER A 71 -10.59 -31.31 10.83
CA SER A 71 -9.32 -30.59 10.75
C SER A 71 -9.23 -29.71 9.50
N LEU A 72 -9.80 -30.11 8.36
CA LEU A 72 -9.93 -29.23 7.20
C LEU A 72 -10.81 -28.00 7.47
N VAL A 73 -11.93 -28.19 8.18
CA VAL A 73 -12.80 -27.08 8.60
C VAL A 73 -12.08 -26.18 9.61
N GLY A 74 -11.41 -26.76 10.61
CA GLY A 74 -10.60 -26.03 11.58
C GLY A 74 -9.49 -25.23 10.91
N LEU A 75 -8.80 -25.81 9.93
CA LEU A 75 -7.78 -25.13 9.14
C LEU A 75 -8.36 -23.93 8.37
N ARG A 76 -9.56 -24.08 7.80
CA ARG A 76 -10.27 -22.97 7.12
C ARG A 76 -10.57 -21.84 8.09
N ILE A 77 -11.19 -22.15 9.22
CA ILE A 77 -11.54 -21.18 10.26
C ILE A 77 -10.28 -20.47 10.77
N ALA A 78 -9.20 -21.21 11.01
CA ALA A 78 -7.93 -20.63 11.46
C ALA A 78 -7.32 -19.68 10.42
N CYS A 79 -7.34 -20.04 9.13
CA CYS A 79 -6.86 -19.17 8.06
C CYS A 79 -7.70 -17.89 7.92
N GLU A 80 -9.02 -18.00 8.04
CA GLU A 80 -9.93 -16.86 8.02
C GLU A 80 -9.74 -15.96 9.24
N ALA A 81 -9.61 -16.54 10.43
CA ALA A 81 -9.33 -15.80 11.66
C ALA A 81 -7.99 -15.06 11.57
N LEU A 82 -6.96 -15.67 10.99
CA LEU A 82 -5.67 -15.02 10.72
C LEU A 82 -5.83 -13.85 9.75
N LEU A 83 -6.58 -14.01 8.65
CA LEU A 83 -6.86 -12.91 7.72
C LEU A 83 -7.57 -11.75 8.42
N VAL A 84 -8.59 -12.03 9.24
CA VAL A 84 -9.31 -11.02 10.01
C VAL A 84 -8.39 -10.34 11.02
N TRP A 85 -7.52 -11.11 11.69
CA TRP A 85 -6.57 -10.59 12.66
C TRP A 85 -5.54 -9.66 12.01
N PHE A 86 -4.93 -10.07 10.90
CA PHE A 86 -4.00 -9.25 10.12
C PHE A 86 -4.69 -8.00 9.58
N LYS A 87 -5.92 -8.14 9.07
CA LYS A 87 -6.75 -7.01 8.64
C LYS A 87 -7.02 -6.02 9.79
N ALA A 88 -7.29 -6.49 10.99
CA ALA A 88 -7.48 -5.60 12.14
C ALA A 88 -6.18 -4.85 12.54
N HIS A 89 -5.02 -5.49 12.34
CA HIS A 89 -3.72 -4.94 12.72
C HIS A 89 -3.02 -4.13 11.61
N GLU A 90 -3.57 -4.09 10.38
CA GLU A 90 -3.05 -3.28 9.27
C GLU A 90 -2.94 -1.78 9.64
N SER A 91 -3.88 -1.30 10.46
CA SER A 91 -3.94 0.06 10.99
C SER A 91 -2.74 0.48 11.86
N SER A 92 -2.07 -0.48 12.50
CA SER A 92 -0.94 -0.21 13.41
C SER A 92 0.38 0.03 12.66
N GLY A 93 0.50 -0.44 11.42
CA GLY A 93 1.68 -0.24 10.58
C GLY A 93 1.72 1.12 9.87
N GLU A 94 0.55 1.67 9.52
CA GLU A 94 0.45 2.90 8.73
C GLU A 94 0.87 4.14 9.53
N THR A 95 0.63 4.16 10.84
CA THR A 95 1.07 5.24 11.73
C THR A 95 2.58 5.38 11.79
N VAL A 96 3.33 4.27 11.70
CA VAL A 96 4.80 4.25 11.73
C VAL A 96 5.42 4.65 10.39
N ASN A 97 4.77 4.36 9.27
CA ASN A 97 5.25 4.80 7.96
C ASN A 97 4.96 6.29 7.77
N ARG A 98 3.75 6.74 8.13
CA ARG A 98 3.38 8.16 8.07
C ARG A 98 4.27 9.04 8.95
N SER A 99 4.68 8.58 10.13
CA SER A 99 5.59 9.33 11.00
C SER A 99 7.00 9.49 10.43
N ARG A 100 7.49 8.51 9.65
CA ARG A 100 8.79 8.59 8.97
C ARG A 100 8.75 9.51 7.76
N TYR A 101 7.68 9.45 6.96
CA TYR A 101 7.48 10.39 5.86
C TYR A 101 7.30 11.83 6.36
N SER A 102 6.58 12.05 7.47
CA SER A 102 6.50 13.40 8.06
C SER A 102 7.85 13.89 8.58
N ALA A 103 8.68 13.01 9.14
CA ALA A 103 10.00 13.39 9.62
C ALA A 103 10.95 13.78 8.46
N SER A 104 10.91 13.06 7.33
CA SER A 104 11.74 13.41 6.16
C SER A 104 11.26 14.69 5.46
N LEU A 105 9.95 14.91 5.34
CA LEU A 105 9.40 16.12 4.75
C LEU A 105 9.70 17.36 5.60
N LEU A 106 9.64 17.25 6.93
CA LEU A 106 10.03 18.35 7.81
C LEU A 106 11.52 18.68 7.71
N ASP A 107 12.37 17.66 7.51
CA ASP A 107 13.80 17.85 7.33
C ASP A 107 14.10 18.53 5.98
N GLU A 108 13.45 18.10 4.90
CA GLU A 108 13.56 18.72 3.57
C GLU A 108 13.05 20.18 3.55
N VAL A 109 11.91 20.45 4.19
CA VAL A 109 11.39 21.83 4.33
C VAL A 109 12.32 22.69 5.18
N ARG A 110 12.90 22.12 6.24
CA ARG A 110 13.87 22.83 7.09
C ARG A 110 15.15 23.18 6.32
N GLU A 111 15.62 22.27 5.48
CA GLU A 111 16.78 22.50 4.60
C GLU A 111 16.47 23.60 3.57
N ALA A 112 15.32 23.54 2.90
CA ALA A 112 14.91 24.58 1.96
C ALA A 112 14.79 25.98 2.60
N ILE A 113 14.38 26.06 3.88
CA ILE A 113 14.35 27.30 4.64
C ILE A 113 15.77 27.79 4.96
N ARG A 114 16.72 26.88 5.23
CA ARG A 114 18.13 27.20 5.49
C ARG A 114 18.76 27.80 4.23
N ASP A 115 18.55 27.17 3.08
CA ASP A 115 19.06 27.63 1.79
C ASP A 115 18.52 29.02 1.44
N LEU A 116 17.21 29.25 1.59
CA LEU A 116 16.60 30.56 1.31
C LEU A 116 17.08 31.66 2.26
N ALA A 117 17.45 31.30 3.49
CA ALA A 117 18.01 32.25 4.45
C ALA A 117 19.47 32.60 4.13
N GLU A 118 20.23 31.67 3.54
CA GLU A 118 21.61 31.92 3.08
C GLU A 118 21.63 32.71 1.76
N GLU A 119 20.61 32.58 0.91
CA GLU A 119 20.47 33.33 -0.35
C GLU A 119 19.98 34.79 -0.16
N GLY A 120 19.56 35.17 1.06
CA GLY A 120 18.99 36.48 1.39
C GLY A 120 20.00 37.59 1.75
N GLU A 121 21.30 37.31 1.83
CA GLU A 121 22.32 38.29 2.26
C GLU A 121 23.13 38.91 1.11
N ASP A 122 22.99 38.44 -0.13
CA ASP A 122 23.80 38.88 -1.29
C ASP A 122 22.98 39.57 -2.41
N ALA A 123 21.83 40.17 -2.10
CA ALA A 123 21.13 41.02 -3.06
C ALA A 123 21.88 42.36 -3.22
N ASP A 124 22.77 42.39 -4.21
CA ASP A 124 23.43 43.56 -4.78
C ASP A 124 22.50 44.79 -4.82
N TYR A 125 22.63 45.67 -3.84
CA TYR A 125 22.01 47.00 -3.83
C TYR A 125 22.64 47.96 -4.87
N ALA A 126 23.46 47.46 -5.79
CA ALA A 126 24.23 48.25 -6.77
C ALA A 126 23.50 48.48 -8.11
N GLU A 127 22.53 47.63 -8.49
CA GLU A 127 21.89 47.70 -9.83
C GLU A 127 20.68 48.66 -9.89
N ALA A 128 20.19 49.16 -8.76
CA ALA A 128 19.00 50.01 -8.72
C ALA A 128 19.24 51.46 -9.17
N GLU A 129 20.49 51.92 -9.29
CA GLU A 129 20.82 53.28 -9.74
C GLU A 129 20.98 53.44 -11.26
N GLU A 130 21.08 52.35 -12.04
CA GLU A 130 21.33 52.43 -13.49
C GLU A 130 20.06 52.67 -14.34
N TYR A 131 18.86 52.63 -13.75
CA TYR A 131 17.58 52.78 -14.45
C TYR A 131 16.92 54.18 -14.36
N ILE A 132 17.63 55.20 -13.88
CA ILE A 132 17.13 56.59 -13.96
C ILE A 132 17.44 57.15 -15.35
N THR A 133 16.63 56.76 -16.35
CA THR A 133 16.63 57.41 -17.65
C THR A 133 16.09 58.85 -17.50
N PRO A 134 16.75 59.89 -18.06
CA PRO A 134 16.25 61.26 -17.99
C PRO A 134 14.88 61.38 -18.68
N ALA A 135 13.94 62.10 -18.05
CA ALA A 135 12.51 62.17 -18.40
C ALA A 135 12.16 62.91 -19.71
N THR A 136 12.99 62.79 -20.75
CA THR A 136 12.82 63.47 -22.05
C THR A 136 12.53 62.55 -23.23
N GLU A 137 12.48 61.23 -23.02
CA GLU A 137 12.14 60.29 -24.08
C GLU A 137 10.65 59.89 -24.01
N PRO A 138 9.85 60.11 -25.08
CA PRO A 138 8.46 59.69 -25.10
C PRO A 138 8.36 58.15 -25.15
N ALA A 139 7.49 57.59 -24.32
CA ALA A 139 7.25 56.15 -24.25
C ALA A 139 6.90 55.55 -25.64
N PRO A 140 7.38 54.34 -25.97
CA PRO A 140 7.05 53.67 -27.23
C PRO A 140 5.53 53.53 -27.41
N TYR A 141 5.01 53.96 -28.55
CA TYR A 141 3.59 53.83 -28.89
C TYR A 141 3.25 52.35 -29.14
N VAL A 142 2.56 51.72 -28.19
CA VAL A 142 1.94 50.41 -28.40
C VAL A 142 0.64 50.63 -29.16
N THR A 143 0.58 50.23 -30.42
CA THR A 143 -0.68 50.15 -31.18
C THR A 143 -1.67 49.27 -30.42
N PRO A 144 -2.88 49.75 -30.07
CA PRO A 144 -3.90 48.89 -29.49
C PRO A 144 -4.23 47.81 -30.52
N ALA A 145 -3.99 46.55 -30.14
CA ALA A 145 -4.54 45.44 -30.90
C ALA A 145 -6.05 45.65 -31.05
N THR A 146 -6.53 45.51 -32.28
CA THR A 146 -7.95 45.45 -32.63
C THR A 146 -8.72 44.64 -31.59
N PRO A 147 -9.89 45.09 -31.09
CA PRO A 147 -10.65 44.32 -30.12
C PRO A 147 -11.14 43.03 -30.79
N ALA A 148 -10.38 41.95 -30.62
CA ALA A 148 -10.90 40.62 -30.83
C ALA A 148 -12.08 40.46 -29.88
N THR A 149 -13.22 40.10 -30.48
CA THR A 149 -14.51 39.84 -29.86
C THR A 149 -14.37 39.21 -28.47
N PRO A 150 -15.07 39.70 -27.43
CA PRO A 150 -15.03 39.05 -26.13
C PRO A 150 -15.49 37.60 -26.28
N GLU A 151 -14.58 36.65 -26.07
CA GLU A 151 -14.95 35.24 -25.98
C GLU A 151 -15.99 35.10 -24.85
N PRO A 152 -17.13 34.44 -25.10
CA PRO A 152 -18.12 34.24 -24.06
C PRO A 152 -17.50 33.42 -22.92
N PRO A 153 -17.82 33.75 -21.65
CA PRO A 153 -17.30 33.02 -20.50
C PRO A 153 -17.62 31.53 -20.64
N ARG A 154 -16.61 30.67 -20.42
CA ARG A 154 -16.72 29.22 -20.56
C ARG A 154 -17.81 28.69 -19.62
N ALA A 155 -18.89 28.15 -20.20
CA ALA A 155 -20.00 27.58 -19.45
C ALA A 155 -19.56 26.33 -18.65
N PRO A 156 -20.12 26.10 -17.45
CA PRO A 156 -19.83 24.90 -16.67
C PRO A 156 -20.34 23.65 -17.40
N ALA A 157 -19.58 22.55 -17.31
CA ALA A 157 -19.88 21.29 -18.00
C ALA A 157 -21.07 20.50 -17.42
N THR A 158 -21.70 21.00 -16.35
CA THR A 158 -22.81 20.35 -15.63
C THR A 158 -23.77 21.38 -15.05
N THR A 159 -25.06 21.07 -15.07
CA THR A 159 -26.12 21.84 -14.42
C THR A 159 -26.38 21.33 -12.99
N SER A 160 -26.86 22.18 -12.09
CA SER A 160 -27.20 21.80 -10.71
C SER A 160 -28.22 20.65 -10.68
N GLY A 161 -27.84 19.51 -10.08
CA GLY A 161 -28.69 18.32 -9.97
C GLY A 161 -28.28 17.15 -10.87
N GLU A 162 -27.36 17.35 -11.82
CA GLU A 162 -26.80 16.26 -12.62
C GLU A 162 -25.50 15.68 -12.02
N VAL A 163 -25.39 14.35 -12.01
CA VAL A 163 -24.16 13.65 -11.64
C VAL A 163 -23.19 13.73 -12.82
N PHE A 164 -22.01 14.32 -12.59
CA PHE A 164 -20.94 14.43 -13.58
C PHE A 164 -20.60 13.06 -14.19
N LYS A 165 -20.83 12.89 -15.50
CA LYS A 165 -20.46 11.67 -16.23
C LYS A 165 -19.09 11.86 -16.89
N PRO A 166 -18.03 11.19 -16.43
CA PRO A 166 -16.73 11.30 -17.07
C PRO A 166 -16.80 10.76 -18.50
N ARG A 167 -16.46 11.62 -19.47
CA ARG A 167 -16.35 11.24 -20.88
C ARG A 167 -15.20 10.22 -21.00
N ARG A 168 -15.54 8.95 -21.24
CA ARG A 168 -14.55 7.89 -21.49
C ARG A 168 -13.62 8.31 -22.64
N THR A 169 -12.36 8.60 -22.31
CA THR A 169 -11.29 8.74 -23.30
C THR A 169 -11.09 7.40 -24.01
N ALA A 170 -10.78 7.46 -25.31
CA ALA A 170 -10.89 6.37 -26.27
C ALA A 170 -10.33 5.02 -25.80
N LYS A 171 -11.05 3.93 -26.14
CA LYS A 171 -10.60 2.55 -25.94
C LYS A 171 -9.30 2.32 -26.73
N ARG A 172 -8.20 1.98 -26.04
CA ARG A 172 -6.97 1.47 -26.67
C ARG A 172 -7.28 0.09 -27.28
N THR A 173 -7.26 -0.01 -28.60
CA THR A 173 -7.29 -1.28 -29.33
C THR A 173 -5.91 -1.94 -29.20
N PRO A 174 -5.80 -3.21 -28.77
CA PRO A 174 -4.50 -3.90 -28.76
C PRO A 174 -4.05 -4.24 -30.19
N PRO A 175 -2.72 -4.21 -30.48
CA PRO A 175 -2.20 -4.53 -31.80
C PRO A 175 -2.38 -6.02 -32.16
N PRO A 176 -2.50 -6.37 -33.46
CA PRO A 176 -2.62 -7.75 -33.91
C PRO A 176 -1.32 -8.51 -33.64
N LYS A 177 -1.45 -9.75 -33.14
CA LYS A 177 -0.32 -10.67 -32.97
C LYS A 177 0.22 -11.04 -34.35
N VAL A 178 1.51 -10.80 -34.55
CA VAL A 178 2.32 -11.40 -35.64
C VAL A 178 2.83 -12.75 -35.17
#